data_AF-A0A3B9X2F7-F1
#
_entry.id   AF-A0A3B9X2F7-F1
#
_cell.length_a   1.000
_cell.length_b   1.000
_cell.length_c   1.000
_cell.angle_alpha   90.00
_cell.angle_beta   90.00
_cell.angle_gamma   90.00
#
_symmetry.space_group_name_H-M   'P 1'
#
loop_
_entity.id
_entity.type
_entity.pdbx_description
1 polymer ?
#
loop_
_entity_poly.entity_id
_entity_poly.type
_entity_poly.pdbx_seq_one_letter_code
_entity_poly.pdbx_strand_id
1 'polypeptide(L)' 'MTDPRELDVTSTKVLKTLGSGRLVYRSLGGHRKEADTDESTMAKTLEFLTLKSLAGKVGSRKGVRWYITERGRQLVDANT' A
#
# COMPACT_ATOMS: atom_id res chain seq x y z
N MET A 1 8.08 -17.92 -11.26
CA MET A 1 6.70 -17.43 -11.05
C MET A 1 6.58 -17.14 -9.56
N THR A 2 6.59 -15.88 -9.15
CA THR A 2 6.53 -15.48 -7.73
C THR A 2 5.10 -15.69 -7.24
N ASP A 3 4.89 -16.47 -6.18
CA ASP A 3 3.56 -16.69 -5.60
C ASP A 3 2.95 -15.31 -5.25
N PRO A 4 1.71 -15.00 -5.64
CA PRO A 4 1.04 -13.77 -5.19
C PRO A 4 0.97 -13.63 -3.66
N ARG A 5 1.14 -14.73 -2.90
CA ARG A 5 1.27 -14.77 -1.44
C ARG A 5 2.66 -14.37 -0.94
N GLU A 6 3.69 -14.45 -1.77
CA GLU A 6 5.04 -13.98 -1.45
C GLU A 6 5.14 -12.49 -1.81
N LEU A 7 4.69 -11.65 -0.89
CA LEU A 7 5.09 -10.26 -0.86
C LEU A 7 6.45 -10.16 -0.16
N ASP A 8 7.35 -9.33 -0.68
CA ASP A 8 8.55 -8.97 0.06
C ASP A 8 8.20 -8.23 1.37
N VAL A 9 9.18 -8.11 2.26
CA VAL A 9 9.01 -7.49 3.59
C VAL A 9 8.45 -6.07 3.47
N THR A 10 8.92 -5.30 2.49
CA THR A 10 8.49 -3.92 2.26
C THR A 10 7.03 -3.85 1.83
N SER A 11 6.64 -4.66 0.85
CA SER A 11 5.28 -4.74 0.31
C SER A 11 4.29 -5.23 1.36
N THR A 12 4.71 -6.20 2.19
CA THR A 12 3.94 -6.67 3.34
C THR A 12 3.72 -5.55 4.35
N LYS A 13 4.78 -4.81 4.72
CA LYS A 13 4.69 -3.68 5.66
C LYS A 13 3.77 -2.57 5.12
N VAL A 14 3.91 -2.20 3.85
CA VAL A 14 3.06 -1.19 3.20
C VAL A 14 1.60 -1.63 3.17
N LEU A 15 1.32 -2.90 2.80
CA LEU A 15 -0.04 -3.43 2.75
C LEU A 15 -0.69 -3.47 4.15
N LYS A 16 0.05 -3.93 5.18
CA LYS A 16 -0.42 -3.91 6.59
C LYS A 16 -0.72 -2.49 7.05
N THR A 17 0.16 -1.55 6.73
CA THR A 17 -0.01 -0.14 7.13
C THR A 17 -1.22 0.48 6.42
N LEU A 18 -1.44 0.18 5.14
CA LEU A 18 -2.62 0.61 4.39
C LEU A 18 -3.91 0.02 4.97
N GLY A 19 -3.89 -1.27 5.36
CA GLY A 19 -5.02 -1.96 5.97
C GLY A 19 -5.41 -1.43 7.35
N SER A 20 -4.43 -0.97 8.13
CA SER A 20 -4.67 -0.38 9.46
C SER A 20 -5.36 1.00 9.43
N GLY A 21 -5.55 1.60 8.25
CA GLY A 21 -6.12 2.95 8.09
C GLY A 21 -5.22 4.08 8.60
N ARG A 22 -4.01 3.77 9.09
CA ARG A 22 -3.05 4.75 9.62
C ARG A 22 -2.35 5.53 8.50
N LEU A 23 -2.27 4.94 7.30
CA LEU A 23 -1.80 5.64 6.11
C LEU A 23 -2.90 6.45 5.41
N VAL A 24 -2.82 7.77 5.54
CA VAL A 24 -3.45 8.69 4.57
C VAL A 24 -2.33 9.25 3.69
N TYR A 25 -2.03 8.58 2.57
CA TYR A 25 -1.15 9.17 1.57
C TYR A 25 -1.90 10.31 0.86
N ARG A 26 -1.91 11.50 1.48
CA ARG A 26 -2.34 12.74 0.82
C ARG A 26 -1.12 13.29 0.13
N SER A 27 -1.10 13.24 -1.19
CA SER A 27 -0.21 14.02 -2.07
C SER A 27 1.16 14.31 -1.46
N LEU A 28 2.15 13.45 -1.70
CA LEU A 28 3.62 13.59 -1.63
C LEU A 28 4.25 14.59 -0.62
N GLY A 29 3.77 15.83 -0.49
CA GLY A 29 4.21 16.84 0.47
C GLY A 29 3.61 16.79 1.88
N GLY A 30 2.77 15.82 2.25
CA GLY A 30 2.08 15.84 3.56
C GLY A 30 2.07 14.51 4.30
N HIS A 31 3.02 14.34 5.23
CA HIS A 31 3.14 13.26 6.24
C HIS A 31 4.08 12.10 5.88
N ARG A 32 5.36 12.29 6.21
CA ARG A 32 6.46 11.33 6.05
C ARG A 32 6.85 10.66 7.38
N LYS A 33 5.90 10.07 8.12
CA LYS A 33 6.21 9.55 9.47
C LYS A 33 6.02 8.07 9.74
N GLU A 34 5.36 7.28 8.89
CA GLU A 34 4.93 5.94 9.35
C GLU A 34 5.63 4.74 8.69
N ALA A 35 6.34 4.92 7.57
CA ALA A 35 6.94 3.78 6.86
C ALA A 35 8.47 3.66 6.97
N ASP A 36 9.19 4.74 7.32
CA ASP A 36 10.66 4.83 7.18
C ASP A 36 11.13 4.34 5.80
N THR A 37 10.40 4.74 4.76
CA THR A 37 10.63 4.33 3.37
C THR A 37 10.56 5.59 2.52
N ASP A 38 11.47 5.75 1.57
CA ASP A 38 11.47 6.90 0.69
C ASP A 38 10.21 6.96 -0.17
N GLU A 39 9.87 8.17 -0.59
CA GLU A 39 8.64 8.50 -1.33
C GLU A 39 8.52 7.73 -2.64
N SER A 40 9.64 7.56 -3.37
CA SER A 40 9.70 6.84 -4.64
C SER A 40 9.48 5.35 -4.44
N THR A 41 10.10 4.75 -3.42
CA THR A 41 9.89 3.33 -3.08
C THR A 41 8.44 3.08 -2.64
N MET A 42 7.87 3.94 -1.79
CA MET A 42 6.47 3.83 -1.37
C MET A 42 5.51 3.87 -2.57
N ALA A 43 5.70 4.83 -3.49
CA ALA A 43 4.87 4.94 -4.68
C ALA A 43 4.97 3.69 -5.57
N LYS A 44 6.19 3.18 -5.81
CA LYS A 44 6.40 1.93 -6.56
C LYS A 44 5.75 0.72 -5.90
N THR A 45 5.86 0.60 -4.58
CA THR A 45 5.22 -0.49 -3.83
C THR A 45 3.71 -0.41 -3.90
N LEU A 46 3.11 0.78 -3.78
CA LEU A 46 1.66 0.96 -3.90
C LEU A 46 1.15 0.66 -5.32
N GLU A 47 1.89 1.04 -6.36
CA GLU A 47 1.58 0.65 -7.74
C GLU A 47 1.67 -0.87 -7.93
N PHE A 48 2.72 -1.51 -7.40
CA PHE A 48 2.84 -2.98 -7.42
C PHE A 48 1.68 -3.69 -6.71
N LEU A 49 1.28 -3.23 -5.53
CA LEU A 49 0.13 -3.77 -4.81
C LEU A 49 -1.20 -3.55 -5.56
N THR A 50 -1.30 -2.44 -6.31
CA THR A 50 -2.44 -2.16 -7.20
C THR A 50 -2.49 -3.14 -8.36
N LEU A 51 -1.34 -3.41 -9.01
CA LEU A 51 -1.23 -4.42 -10.07
C LEU A 51 -1.59 -5.83 -9.58
N LYS A 52 -1.27 -6.15 -8.32
CA LYS A 52 -1.65 -7.42 -7.67
C LYS A 52 -3.11 -7.46 -7.17
N SER A 53 -3.90 -6.41 -7.39
CA SER A 53 -5.29 -6.29 -6.88
C SER A 53 -5.42 -6.38 -5.35
N LEU A 54 -4.34 -6.06 -4.61
CA LEU A 54 -4.31 -6.01 -3.14
C LEU A 54 -4.58 -4.60 -2.62
N ALA A 55 -4.30 -3.58 -3.43
CA ALA A 55 -4.68 -2.20 -3.21
C ALA A 55 -5.42 -1.66 -4.45
N GLY A 56 -6.12 -0.55 -4.26
CA GLY A 56 -6.69 0.25 -5.33
C GLY A 56 -6.27 1.71 -5.19
N LYS A 57 -6.47 2.50 -6.24
CA LYS A 57 -6.17 3.94 -6.25
C LYS A 57 -7.31 4.75 -6.83
N VAL A 58 -7.52 5.95 -6.28
CA VAL A 58 -8.49 6.94 -6.76
C VAL A 58 -7.75 8.26 -6.99
N GLY A 59 -7.86 8.78 -8.22
CA GLY A 59 -7.37 10.12 -8.56
C GLY A 59 -8.36 11.21 -8.11
N SER A 60 -7.83 12.32 -7.60
CA SER A 60 -8.62 13.51 -7.28
C SER A 60 -7.87 14.79 -7.64
N ARG A 61 -8.54 15.95 -7.63
CA ARG A 61 -7.88 17.26 -7.77
C ARG A 61 -6.79 17.51 -6.71
N LYS A 62 -6.82 16.79 -5.59
CA LYS A 62 -5.85 16.87 -4.48
C LYS A 62 -4.78 15.76 -4.55
N GLY A 63 -4.67 15.04 -5.67
CA GLY A 63 -3.74 13.93 -5.84
C GLY A 63 -4.38 12.55 -5.72
N VAL A 64 -3.54 11.52 -5.78
CA VAL A 64 -3.92 10.10 -5.73
C VAL A 64 -4.06 9.64 -4.28
N ARG A 65 -5.09 8.86 -4.00
CA ARG A 65 -5.29 8.16 -2.73
C ARG A 65 -5.37 6.66 -2.98
N TRP A 66 -4.70 5.89 -2.12
CA TRP A 66 -4.76 4.43 -2.16
C TRP A 66 -5.69 3.90 -1.07
N TYR A 67 -6.28 2.75 -1.33
CA TYR A 67 -7.13 2.01 -0.40
C TYR A 67 -6.83 0.52 -0.49
N ILE A 68 -7.03 -0.23 0.60
CA ILE A 68 -6.88 -1.68 0.61
C ILE A 68 -8.13 -2.34 0.00
N THR A 69 -7.94 -3.35 -0.84
CA THR A 69 -9.06 -4.16 -1.38
C THR A 69 -9.47 -5.24 -0.39
N GLU A 70 -10.60 -5.90 -0.65
CA GLU A 70 -11.02 -7.07 0.14
C GLU A 70 -9.97 -8.19 0.10
N ARG A 71 -9.40 -8.46 -1.07
CA ARG A 71 -8.31 -9.42 -1.24
C ARG A 71 -7.07 -9.02 -0.45
N GLY A 72 -6.74 -7.73 -0.43
CA GLY A 72 -5.64 -7.20 0.38
C GLY A 72 -5.86 -7.43 1.88
N ARG A 73 -7.09 -7.19 2.37
CA ARG A 73 -7.47 -7.42 3.77
C ARG A 73 -7.28 -8.88 4.17
N GLN A 74 -7.81 -9.81 3.37
CA GLN A 74 -7.66 -11.26 3.62
C GLN A 74 -6.19 -11.68 3.72
N LEU A 75 -5.30 -11.10 2.90
CA LEU A 75 -3.87 -11.40 2.94
C LEU A 75 -3.17 -10.81 4.17
N VAL A 76 -3.60 -9.63 4.63
CA VAL A 76 -3.12 -9.04 5.88
C VAL A 76 -3.54 -9.91 7.06
N ASP A 77 -4.81 -10.30 7.12
CA ASP A 77 -5.38 -11.10 8.20
C ASP A 77 -4.76 -12.51 8.26
N ALA A 78 -4.49 -13.12 7.11
CA ALA A 78 -3.82 -14.42 7.03
C ALA A 78 -2.34 -14.39 7.47
N ASN A 79 -1.74 -13.20 7.57
CA ASN A 79 -0.31 -13.00 7.85
C ASN A 79 -0.08 -12.21 9.16
N THR A 80 -1.09 -12.16 10.02
CA THR A 80 -1.08 -11.52 11.35
C THR A 80 -1.27 -12.60 12.40
#